data_AF-A0AB33KS12-F1
#
_entry.id   AF-A0AB33KS12-F1
#
_cell.length_a   1.000
_cell.length_b   1.000
_cell.length_c   1.000
_cell.angle_alpha   90.00
_cell.angle_beta   90.00
_cell.angle_gamma   90.00
#
_symmetry.space_group_name_H-M   'P 1'
#
loop_
_entity.id
_entity.type
_entity.pdbx_description
1 polymer ?
#
loop_
_entity_poly.entity_id
_entity_poly.type
_entity_poly.pdbx_seq_one_letter_code
_entity_poly.pdbx_strand_id
1 'polypeptide(L)' 'MSFSEWLYRYLIGEDMAGPNTAAFYPGPVQLRLLPMTAEDRPEPWNGPARGM' A
#
# COMPACT_ATOMS: atom_id res chain seq x y z
N MET A 1 -9.72 4.72 -13.28
CA MET A 1 -8.71 4.90 -12.22
C MET A 1 -7.54 4.00 -12.54
N SER A 2 -6.31 4.52 -12.51
CA SER A 2 -5.11 3.68 -12.69
C SER A 2 -4.84 2.83 -11.45
N PHE A 3 -4.06 1.75 -11.58
CA PHE A 3 -3.64 0.95 -10.42
C PHE A 3 -2.92 1.80 -9.36
N SER A 4 -2.03 2.71 -9.80
CA SER A 4 -1.30 3.62 -8.90
C SER A 4 -2.24 4.56 -8.15
N GLU A 5 -3.27 5.07 -8.81
CA GLU A 5 -4.27 5.93 -8.18
C GLU A 5 -5.14 5.17 -7.18
N TRP A 6 -5.57 3.95 -7.54
CA TRP A 6 -6.31 3.07 -6.65
C TRP A 6 -5.50 2.71 -5.41
N LEU A 7 -4.22 2.34 -5.61
CA LEU A 7 -3.30 1.98 -4.54
C LEU A 7 -3.03 3.17 -3.61
N TYR A 8 -2.82 4.36 -4.16
CA TYR A 8 -2.61 5.57 -3.36
C TYR A 8 -3.79 5.84 -2.42
N ARG A 9 -5.02 5.83 -2.96
CA ARG A 9 -6.25 6.08 -2.19
C ARG A 9 -6.50 5.01 -1.12
N TYR A 10 -6.28 3.74 -1.46
CA TYR A 10 -6.31 2.65 -0.48
C TYR A 10 -5.30 2.86 0.65
N LEU A 11 -4.07 3.25 0.31
CA LEU A 11 -3.00 3.48 1.27
C LEU A 11 -3.26 4.69 2.18
N ILE A 12 -4.03 5.69 1.76
CA ILE A 12 -4.44 6.80 2.65
C ILE A 12 -5.75 6.52 3.40
N GLY A 13 -6.35 5.33 3.21
CA GLY A 13 -7.55 4.89 3.93
C GLY A 13 -8.89 5.31 3.32
N GLU A 14 -8.95 5.55 2.01
CA GLU A 14 -10.22 5.72 1.31
C GLU A 14 -10.96 4.39 1.10
N ASP A 15 -12.29 4.45 1.05
CA ASP A 15 -13.15 3.34 0.68
C ASP A 15 -13.04 3.05 -0.83
N MET A 16 -12.47 1.90 -1.20
CA MET A 16 -12.17 1.58 -2.60
C MET A 16 -13.10 0.54 -3.23
N ALA A 17 -13.77 -0.29 -2.43
CA ALA A 17 -14.65 -1.36 -2.91
C ALA A 17 -16.12 -1.22 -2.44
N GLY A 18 -16.44 -0.14 -1.72
CA GLY A 18 -17.74 0.12 -1.11
C GLY A 18 -17.61 0.77 0.27
N PRO A 19 -18.72 1.14 0.94
CA PRO A 19 -18.69 1.72 2.28
C PRO A 19 -18.01 0.79 3.29
N ASN A 20 -17.13 1.33 4.14
CA ASN A 20 -16.38 0.58 5.17
C ASN A 20 -15.44 -0.49 4.61
N THR A 21 -14.92 -0.29 3.41
CA THR A 21 -13.88 -1.17 2.82
C THR A 21 -12.47 -0.65 3.06
N ALA A 22 -12.34 0.57 3.59
CA ALA A 22 -11.09 1.13 4.05
C ALA A 22 -10.50 0.29 5.20
N ALA A 23 -9.30 -0.25 4.96
CA ALA A 23 -8.48 -0.81 6.02
C ALA A 23 -7.45 0.24 6.45
N PHE A 24 -7.70 0.89 7.59
CA PHE A 24 -6.77 1.84 8.17
C PHE A 24 -5.78 1.13 9.10
N TYR A 25 -4.51 1.10 8.68
CA TYR A 25 -3.41 0.64 9.51
C TYR A 25 -2.58 1.87 9.91
N PRO A 26 -2.48 2.18 11.22
CA PRO A 26 -1.70 3.32 11.68
C PRO A 26 -0.21 3.10 11.44
N GLY A 27 0.49 4.15 11.03
CA GLY A 27 1.93 4.13 10.78
C GLY A 27 2.33 3.89 9.31
N PRO A 28 3.64 3.89 9.03
CA PRO A 28 4.16 3.74 7.67
C PRO A 28 3.88 2.34 7.13
N VAL A 29 3.30 2.25 5.93
CA VAL A 29 3.16 0.97 5.22
C VAL A 29 4.48 0.65 4.53
N GLN A 30 5.09 -0.49 4.86
CA GLN A 30 6.22 -1.01 4.10
C GLN A 30 5.70 -1.88 2.96
N LEU A 31 6.06 -1.52 1.73
CA LEU A 31 5.82 -2.32 0.54
C LEU A 31 7.08 -3.12 0.24
N ARG A 32 6.94 -4.43 0.07
CA ARG A 32 8.02 -5.28 -0.41
C ARG A 32 7.61 -5.86 -1.76
N LEU A 33 8.45 -5.66 -2.77
CA LEU A 33 8.28 -6.38 -4.03
C LEU A 33 8.45 -7.87 -3.75
N LEU A 34 7.57 -8.69 -4.31
CA LEU A 34 7.76 -10.13 -4.22
C LEU A 34 8.94 -10.50 -5.12
N PRO A 35 9.94 -11.23 -4.59
CA PRO A 35 11.06 -11.69 -5.39
C PRO A 35 10.53 -12.57 -6.54
N MET A 36 11.03 -12.36 -7.75
CA MET A 36 10.65 -13.17 -8.92
C MET A 36 11.59 -14.37 -9.08
N THR A 37 12.74 -14.32 -8.42
CA THR A 37 13.77 -15.37 -8.39
C THR A 37 14.29 -15.56 -6.96
N ALA A 38 14.93 -16.71 -6.68
CA ALA A 38 15.43 -17.02 -5.35
C ALA A 38 16.58 -16.10 -4.86
N GLU A 39 17.26 -15.43 -5.80
CA GLU A 39 18.38 -14.54 -5.52
C GLU A 39 17.94 -13.09 -5.34
N ASP A 40 16.69 -12.76 -5.67
CA ASP A 40 16.15 -11.41 -5.54
C ASP A 40 16.10 -11.00 -4.07
N ARG A 41 16.76 -9.88 -3.77
CA ARG A 41 16.67 -9.18 -2.48
C ARG A 41 16.08 -7.79 -2.72
N PRO A 42 14.76 -7.69 -2.89
CA PRO A 42 14.13 -6.42 -3.14
C PRO A 42 14.20 -5.54 -1.88
N GLU A 43 14.71 -4.33 -2.06
CA GLU A 43 14.74 -3.32 -1.01
C GLU A 43 13.31 -2.95 -0.58
N PRO A 44 13.04 -2.84 0.73
CA PRO A 44 11.74 -2.41 1.22
C PRO A 44 11.47 -0.95 0.80
N TRP A 45 10.27 -0.70 0.30
CA TRP A 45 9.80 0.64 -0.03
C TRP A 45 8.89 1.16 1.08
N ASN A 46 9.01 2.45 1.40
CA ASN A 46 8.12 3.08 2.36
C ASN A 46 6.98 3.76 1.60
N GLY A 47 5.75 3.40 1.95
CA GLY A 47 4.55 4.07 1.50
C GLY A 47 4.39 5.46 2.12
N PRO A 48 3.38 6.23 1.67
CA PRO A 48 3.10 7.55 2.21
C PRO A 48 2.81 7.47 3.72
N ALA A 49 3.10 8.56 4.43
CA ALA A 49 2.69 8.69 5.82
C ALA A 49 1.17 8.56 5.90
N ARG A 50 0.70 7.56 6.63
CA ARG A 50 -0.72 7.42 6.99
C ARG A 50 -0.91 8.23 8.27
N GLY A 51 -1.98 9.03 8.32
CA GLY A 51 -2.30 9.87 9.48
C GLY A 51 -2.25 9.10 10.79
N MET A 52 -2.04 9.80 11.91
CA MET A 52 -2.21 9.22 13.24
C MET A 52 -3.63 8.73 13.46
#